data_AF-K6ZY97-F1
#
_entry.id   AF-K6ZY97-F1
#
_cell.length_a   1.000
_cell.length_b   1.000
_cell.length_c   1.000
_cell.angle_alpha   90.00
_cell.angle_beta   90.00
_cell.angle_gamma   90.00
#
_symmetry.space_group_name_H-M   'P 1'
#
loop_
_entity.id
_entity.type
_entity.pdbx_description
1 polymer ?
#
loop_
_entity_poly.entity_id
_entity_poly.type
_entity_poly.pdbx_seq_one_letter_code
_entity_poly.pdbx_strand_id
1 'polypeptide(L)'
;STNSIASIFAWTRGLAHRAKLDDNARLLDFTQKLEDACVGTVESGKMTKDLALLVHGSSKVTRGDYLNTEEFIDAVAAELQSRLAAN
;
A
#
# COMPACT_ATOMS: atom_id res chain seq x y z
N SER A 1 1.12 15.69 0.45
CA SER A 1 1.16 14.22 0.55
C SER A 1 -0.29 13.79 0.64
N THR A 2 -0.83 13.30 -0.48
CA THR A 2 -2.18 12.75 -0.56
C THR A 2 -2.08 11.24 -0.41
N ASN A 3 -2.91 10.66 0.43
CA ASN A 3 -2.93 9.22 0.68
C ASN A 3 -3.40 8.48 -0.57
N SER A 4 -2.53 7.62 -1.12
CA SER A 4 -2.81 6.82 -2.31
C SER A 4 -3.40 5.44 -2.01
N ILE A 5 -3.52 5.04 -0.73
CA ILE A 5 -4.02 3.72 -0.33
C ILE A 5 -5.43 3.48 -0.87
N ALA A 6 -6.35 4.44 -0.72
CA ALA A 6 -7.72 4.30 -1.21
C ALA A 6 -7.77 4.06 -2.73
N SER A 7 -6.95 4.77 -3.49
CA SER A 7 -6.86 4.61 -4.95
C SER A 7 -6.25 3.26 -5.35
N ILE A 8 -5.24 2.78 -4.61
CA ILE A 8 -4.65 1.44 -4.82
C ILE A 8 -5.70 0.36 -4.55
N PHE A 9 -6.44 0.48 -3.45
CA PHE A 9 -7.48 -0.49 -3.07
C PHE A 9 -8.65 -0.50 -4.06
N ALA A 10 -8.98 0.63 -4.67
CA ALA A 10 -9.97 0.67 -5.75
C ALA A 10 -9.53 -0.22 -6.94
N TRP A 11 -8.25 -0.17 -7.31
CA TRP A 11 -7.69 -1.01 -8.37
C TRP A 11 -7.62 -2.49 -7.98
N THR A 12 -7.09 -2.83 -6.81
CA THR A 12 -6.97 -4.23 -6.38
C THR A 12 -8.32 -4.90 -6.27
N ARG A 13 -9.35 -4.20 -5.76
CA ARG A 13 -10.71 -4.74 -5.65
C ARG A 13 -11.36 -4.96 -7.01
N GLY A 14 -11.17 -4.03 -7.97
CA GLY A 14 -11.62 -4.21 -9.35
C GLY A 14 -10.94 -5.40 -10.04
N LEU A 15 -9.61 -5.52 -9.89
CA LEU A 15 -8.82 -6.62 -10.45
C LEU A 15 -9.15 -7.97 -9.79
N ALA A 16 -9.36 -8.00 -8.48
CA ALA A 16 -9.74 -9.22 -7.76
C ALA A 16 -11.11 -9.74 -8.22
N HIS A 17 -12.06 -8.83 -8.49
CA HIS A 17 -13.34 -9.21 -9.06
C HIS A 17 -13.19 -9.79 -10.47
N ARG A 18 -12.39 -9.16 -11.33
CA ARG A 18 -12.06 -9.69 -12.67
C ARG A 18 -11.39 -11.06 -12.58
N ALA A 19 -10.43 -11.23 -11.66
CA ALA A 19 -9.75 -12.49 -11.42
C ALA A 19 -10.73 -13.63 -11.08
N LYS A 20 -11.73 -13.34 -10.23
CA LYS A 20 -12.77 -14.31 -9.87
C LYS A 20 -13.64 -14.69 -11.06
N LEU A 21 -13.98 -13.75 -11.93
CA LEU A 21 -14.79 -14.01 -13.13
C LEU A 21 -14.03 -14.82 -14.18
N ASP A 22 -12.70 -14.71 -14.23
CA ASP A 22 -11.84 -15.38 -15.20
C ASP A 22 -11.18 -16.67 -14.67
N ASP A 23 -11.47 -17.07 -13.43
CA ASP A 23 -10.77 -18.14 -12.70
C ASP A 23 -9.22 -17.95 -12.72
N ASN A 24 -8.78 -16.70 -12.60
CA ASN A 24 -7.36 -16.33 -12.68
C ASN A 24 -6.73 -16.24 -11.29
N ALA A 25 -6.29 -17.38 -10.77
CA ALA A 25 -5.64 -17.47 -9.46
C ALA A 25 -4.39 -16.57 -9.34
N ARG A 26 -3.61 -16.40 -10.43
CA ARG A 26 -2.41 -15.55 -10.42
C ARG A 26 -2.73 -14.07 -10.24
N LEU A 27 -3.79 -13.59 -10.88
CA LEU A 27 -4.24 -12.21 -10.72
C LEU A 27 -4.81 -11.99 -9.30
N LEU A 28 -5.56 -12.96 -8.77
CA LEU A 28 -6.08 -12.88 -7.42
C LEU A 28 -4.94 -12.81 -6.38
N ASP A 29 -3.93 -13.68 -6.50
CA ASP A 29 -2.73 -13.66 -5.66
C ASP A 29 -1.99 -12.32 -5.72
N PHE A 30 -1.80 -11.77 -6.93
CA PHE A 30 -1.20 -10.45 -7.11
C PHE A 30 -1.98 -9.36 -6.36
N THR A 31 -3.31 -9.34 -6.48
CA THR A 31 -4.12 -8.31 -5.81
C THR A 31 -4.04 -8.40 -4.30
N GLN A 32 -4.01 -9.62 -3.73
CA GLN A 32 -3.86 -9.82 -2.29
C GLN A 32 -2.47 -9.36 -1.83
N LYS A 33 -1.42 -9.74 -2.55
CA LYS A 33 -0.04 -9.31 -2.23
C LYS A 33 0.15 -7.80 -2.31
N LEU A 34 -0.50 -7.12 -3.26
CA LEU A 34 -0.45 -5.65 -3.36
C LEU A 34 -1.15 -4.98 -2.17
N GLU A 35 -2.29 -5.50 -1.72
CA GLU A 35 -2.94 -4.98 -0.52
C GLU A 35 -2.12 -5.24 0.74
N ASP A 36 -1.56 -6.45 0.89
CA ASP A 36 -0.70 -6.78 2.01
C ASP A 36 0.58 -5.94 2.00
N ALA A 37 1.11 -5.60 0.83
CA ALA A 37 2.25 -4.70 0.68
C ALA A 37 1.92 -3.28 1.14
N CYS A 38 0.73 -2.76 0.81
CA CYS A 38 0.26 -1.47 1.32
C CYS A 38 0.18 -1.46 2.85
N VAL A 39 -0.43 -2.49 3.44
CA VAL A 39 -0.58 -2.62 4.90
C VAL A 39 0.80 -2.75 5.56
N GLY A 40 1.63 -3.66 5.07
CA GLY A 40 2.98 -3.89 5.61
C GLY A 40 3.88 -2.65 5.51
N THR A 41 3.73 -1.84 4.46
CA THR A 41 4.45 -0.56 4.33
C THR A 41 4.07 0.39 5.47
N VAL A 42 2.77 0.56 5.75
CA VAL A 42 2.30 1.40 6.87
C VAL A 42 2.74 0.84 8.22
N GLU A 43 2.62 -0.47 8.43
CA GLU A 43 3.03 -1.15 9.67
C GLU A 43 4.55 -1.06 9.92
N SER A 44 5.35 -0.96 8.85
CA SER A 44 6.80 -0.70 8.94
C SER A 44 7.16 0.74 9.32
N GLY A 45 6.17 1.60 9.55
CA GLY A 45 6.33 3.02 9.87
C GLY A 45 6.42 3.95 8.65
N LYS A 46 6.34 3.40 7.44
CA LYS A 46 6.34 4.19 6.19
C LYS A 46 4.91 4.56 5.82
N MET A 47 4.49 5.78 6.12
CA MET A 47 3.11 6.22 5.90
C MET A 47 3.03 7.65 5.38
N THR A 48 1.88 8.04 4.82
CA THR A 48 1.65 9.41 4.36
C THR A 48 1.32 10.35 5.54
N LYS A 49 1.40 11.66 5.28
CA LYS A 49 1.28 12.70 6.33
C LYS A 49 -0.03 12.61 7.13
N ASP A 50 -1.13 12.29 6.48
CA ASP A 50 -2.44 12.11 7.11
C ASP A 50 -2.45 10.98 8.14
N LEU A 51 -1.82 9.84 7.83
CA LEU A 51 -1.69 8.73 8.76
C LEU A 51 -0.73 9.07 9.92
N ALA A 52 0.40 9.71 9.62
CA ALA A 52 1.34 10.15 10.65
C ALA A 52 0.70 11.13 11.65
N LEU A 53 -0.19 12.01 11.17
CA LEU A 53 -0.97 12.92 12.02
C LEU A 53 -1.93 12.19 12.96
N LEU A 54 -2.53 11.07 12.52
CA LEU A 54 -3.39 10.24 13.37
C LEU A 54 -2.60 9.50 14.44
N VAL A 55 -1.38 9.05 14.14
CA VAL A 55 -0.54 8.27 15.06
C VAL A 55 0.15 9.18 16.10
N HIS A 56 0.78 10.27 15.66
CA HIS A 56 1.65 11.10 16.52
C HIS A 56 0.98 12.38 17.04
N GLY A 57 -0.15 12.78 16.45
CA GLY A 57 -0.82 14.05 16.72
C GLY A 57 -0.16 15.24 16.03
N SER A 58 -0.95 16.29 15.77
CA SER A 58 -0.59 17.40 14.88
C SER A 58 0.65 18.21 15.29
N SER A 59 1.01 18.20 16.58
CA SER A 59 2.12 18.98 17.14
C SER A 59 3.47 18.25 17.16
N LYS A 60 3.50 16.94 16.87
CA LYS A 60 4.72 16.12 16.97
C LYS A 60 5.21 15.54 15.64
N VAL A 61 4.41 15.64 14.56
CA VAL A 61 4.81 15.13 13.25
C VAL A 61 5.90 16.00 12.62
N THR A 62 7.02 15.37 12.30
CA THR A 62 8.15 15.94 11.56
C THR A 62 8.19 15.37 10.14
N ARG A 63 9.04 15.93 9.27
CA ARG A 63 9.19 15.45 7.87
C ARG A 63 9.70 14.01 7.79
N GLY A 64 10.40 13.52 8.82
CA GLY A 64 10.91 12.15 8.88
C GLY A 64 9.85 11.10 9.21
N ASP A 65 8.70 11.53 9.76
CA ASP A 65 7.63 10.61 10.20
C ASP A 65 6.65 10.26 9.07
N TYR A 66 6.82 10.85 7.88
CA TYR A 66 5.94 10.58 6.75
C TYR A 66 6.65 10.62 5.41
N LEU A 67 6.04 9.97 4.42
CA LEU A 67 6.42 9.99 3.02
C LEU A 67 5.50 10.90 2.21
N ASN A 68 6.04 11.46 1.13
CA ASN A 68 5.24 12.06 0.08
C ASN A 68 4.53 10.95 -0.74
N THR A 69 3.66 11.33 -1.67
CA THR A 69 2.83 10.38 -2.41
C THR A 69 3.67 9.44 -3.29
N GLU A 70 4.70 9.95 -3.98
CA GLU A 70 5.59 9.15 -4.82
C GLU A 70 6.47 8.23 -3.97
N GLU A 71 7.09 8.77 -2.91
CA GLU A 71 7.90 8.00 -1.95
C GLU A 71 7.10 6.85 -1.33
N PHE A 72 5.82 7.06 -1.02
CA PHE A 72 4.95 6.01 -0.48
C PHE A 72 4.63 4.94 -1.54
N ILE A 73 4.34 5.35 -2.78
CA ILE A 73 4.11 4.41 -3.89
C ILE A 73 5.36 3.57 -4.16
N ASP A 74 6.55 4.18 -4.15
CA ASP A 74 7.82 3.49 -4.32
C ASP A 74 8.09 2.50 -3.18
N ALA A 75 7.78 2.88 -1.93
CA ALA A 75 7.90 1.99 -0.77
C ALA A 75 6.98 0.76 -0.89
N VAL A 76 5.73 0.97 -1.29
CA VAL A 76 4.77 -0.13 -1.55
C VAL A 76 5.25 -1.01 -2.70
N ALA A 77 5.79 -0.42 -3.77
CA ALA A 77 6.32 -1.18 -4.90
C ALA A 77 7.51 -2.07 -4.48
N ALA A 78 8.43 -1.55 -3.67
CA ALA A 78 9.54 -2.34 -3.14
C ALA A 78 9.07 -3.50 -2.25
N GLU A 79 8.10 -3.26 -1.38
CA GLU A 79 7.49 -4.29 -0.52
C GLU A 79 6.78 -5.36 -1.36
N LEU A 80 6.03 -4.95 -2.39
CA LEU A 80 5.39 -5.87 -3.32
C LEU A 80 6.40 -6.76 -4.05
N GLN A 81 7.50 -6.19 -4.55
CA GLN A 81 8.55 -6.96 -5.23
C GLN A 81 9.14 -8.04 -4.32
N SER A 82 9.37 -7.71 -3.04
CA SER A 82 9.80 -8.69 -2.03
C SER A 82 8.79 -9.84 -1.87
N ARG A 83 7.50 -9.53 -1.78
CA ARG A 83 6.42 -10.52 -1.64
C ARG A 83 6.17 -11.36 -2.89
N LEU A 84 6.45 -10.83 -4.07
CA LEU A 84 6.37 -11.57 -5.33
C LEU A 84 7.57 -12.51 -5.51
N ALA A 85 8.73 -12.16 -4.96
CA ALA A 85 9.94 -12.99 -5.01
C ALA A 85 9.94 -14.12 -3.96
N ALA A 86 9.20 -13.94 -2.85
CA ALA A 86 8.97 -14.99 -1.87
C ALA A 86 7.93 -16.00 -2.42
N ASN A 87 8.40 -17.21 -2.76
CA ASN A 87 7.56 -18.34 -3.18
C ASN A 87 6.95 -19.07 -1.98
#